data_AF-A0A6V7JCV7-F1
#
_entry.id   AF-A0A6V7JCV7-F1
#
_cell.length_a   1.000
_cell.length_b   1.000
_cell.length_c   1.000
_cell.angle_alpha   90.00
_cell.angle_beta   90.00
_cell.angle_gamma   90.00
#
_symmetry.space_group_name_H-M   'P 1'
#
loop_
_entity.id
_entity.type
_entity.pdbx_description
1 polymer ?
#
loop_
_entity_poly.entity_id
_entity_poly.type
_entity_poly.pdbx_seq_one_letter_code
_entity_poly.pdbx_strand_id
1 'polypeptide(L)'
;EHGQGTTEELRSRDFRKELEERETEKSSKSNSRRMIEPARETTQPNKRQKLDQLPVANLDADDPIDEDDSSSESDEDDTAALLAELQKIKKERAADLAKKELEKRQEEERIRMENILSGNPLLNYSATATRSDMKVRRRWDDDVVFKNCARSEPNKSHEIFINDSLRSEFHRKFMEKYVK
;
A
#
# COMPACT_ATOMS: atom_id res chain seq x y z
N GLU A 1 -49.02 -27.47 1.03
CA GLU A 1 -48.50 -26.14 0.64
C GLU A 1 -47.54 -25.69 1.74
N HIS A 2 -46.32 -26.23 1.74
CA HIS A 2 -45.27 -25.89 2.72
C HIS A 2 -44.24 -25.03 2.01
N GLY A 3 -43.62 -24.07 2.71
CA GLY A 3 -42.59 -23.19 2.16
C GLY A 3 -43.04 -21.85 1.57
N GLN A 4 -44.31 -21.48 1.67
CA GLN A 4 -44.81 -20.12 1.35
C GLN A 4 -45.12 -19.28 2.61
N GLY A 5 -44.42 -19.53 3.72
CA GLY A 5 -44.68 -18.81 4.97
C GLY A 5 -46.04 -19.18 5.55
N THR A 6 -46.25 -20.48 5.75
CA THR A 6 -47.48 -20.96 6.39
C THR A 6 -47.60 -20.40 7.81
N THR A 7 -48.81 -20.32 8.35
CA THR A 7 -49.02 -19.74 9.70
C THR A 7 -48.28 -20.51 10.80
N GLU A 8 -48.05 -21.81 10.61
CA GLU A 8 -47.27 -22.65 11.51
C GLU A 8 -45.75 -22.38 11.40
N GLU A 9 -45.24 -22.20 10.17
CA GLU A 9 -43.85 -21.80 9.92
C GLU A 9 -43.56 -20.40 10.49
N LEU A 10 -44.50 -19.45 10.37
CA LEU A 10 -44.30 -18.08 10.88
C LEU A 10 -44.32 -18.01 12.42
N ARG A 11 -45.07 -18.87 13.10
CA ARG A 11 -45.13 -18.91 14.58
C ARG A 11 -43.88 -19.50 15.22
N SER A 12 -43.23 -20.43 14.53
CA SER A 12 -42.03 -21.13 15.03
C SER A 12 -40.71 -20.40 14.68
N ARG A 13 -40.77 -19.34 13.87
CA ARG A 13 -39.60 -18.64 13.34
C ARG A 13 -39.20 -17.44 14.22
N ASP A 14 -37.90 -17.32 14.48
CA ASP A 14 -37.32 -16.15 15.12
C ASP A 14 -36.88 -15.13 14.07
N PHE A 15 -37.78 -14.19 13.75
CA PHE A 15 -37.52 -13.14 12.77
C PHE A 15 -36.42 -12.17 13.20
N ARG A 16 -36.16 -12.02 14.51
CA ARG A 16 -35.16 -11.07 15.00
C ARG A 16 -33.76 -11.58 14.67
N LYS A 17 -33.47 -12.84 14.99
CA LYS A 17 -32.19 -13.48 14.68
C LYS A 17 -31.93 -13.55 13.18
N GLU A 18 -32.95 -13.91 12.39
CA GLU A 18 -32.79 -14.00 10.94
C GLU A 18 -32.57 -12.64 10.27
N LEU A 19 -33.29 -11.60 10.72
CA LEU A 19 -33.06 -10.24 10.21
C LEU A 19 -31.65 -9.77 10.51
N GLU A 20 -31.16 -10.02 11.73
CA GLU A 20 -29.79 -9.66 12.13
C GLU A 20 -28.74 -10.37 11.26
N GLU A 21 -28.86 -11.68 11.06
CA GLU A 21 -27.96 -12.45 10.19
C GLU A 21 -27.97 -11.87 8.75
N ARG A 22 -29.15 -11.65 8.18
CA ARG A 22 -29.30 -11.09 6.82
C ARG A 22 -28.78 -9.66 6.71
N GLU A 23 -28.87 -8.85 7.75
CA GLU A 23 -28.28 -7.52 7.81
C GLU A 23 -26.76 -7.57 7.87
N THR A 24 -26.17 -8.48 8.64
CA THR A 24 -24.71 -8.66 8.70
C THR A 24 -24.14 -9.12 7.35
N GLU A 25 -24.80 -10.04 6.66
CA GLU A 25 -24.44 -10.47 5.31
C GLU A 25 -24.53 -9.34 4.28
N LYS A 26 -25.61 -8.54 4.32
CA LYS A 26 -25.78 -7.42 3.41
C LYS A 26 -24.79 -6.29 3.70
N SER A 27 -24.51 -6.03 4.98
CA SER A 27 -23.56 -5.01 5.42
C SER A 27 -22.15 -5.36 4.96
N SER A 28 -21.70 -6.60 5.17
CA SER A 28 -20.39 -7.08 4.68
C SER A 28 -20.28 -7.03 3.15
N LYS A 29 -21.34 -7.41 2.42
CA LYS A 29 -21.38 -7.34 0.95
C LYS A 29 -21.47 -5.91 0.40
N SER A 30 -22.10 -5.00 1.15
CA SER A 30 -22.13 -3.57 0.84
C SER A 30 -20.76 -2.94 1.06
N ASN A 31 -20.09 -3.29 2.16
CA ASN A 31 -18.75 -2.81 2.47
C ASN A 31 -17.72 -3.32 1.45
N SER A 32 -17.82 -4.59 1.03
CA SER A 32 -17.00 -5.16 -0.05
C SER A 32 -17.19 -4.42 -1.38
N ARG A 33 -18.43 -4.03 -1.73
CA ARG A 33 -18.69 -3.20 -2.92
C ARG A 33 -18.15 -1.79 -2.82
N ARG A 34 -18.20 -1.17 -1.63
CA ARG A 34 -17.62 0.16 -1.39
C ARG A 34 -16.10 0.21 -1.44
N MET A 35 -15.42 -0.92 -1.20
CA MET A 35 -13.95 -1.03 -1.34
C MET A 35 -13.48 -1.12 -2.79
N ILE A 36 -14.39 -1.39 -3.74
CA ILE A 36 -14.09 -1.54 -5.17
C ILE A 36 -14.39 -0.25 -5.96
N GLU A 37 -15.30 0.61 -5.47
CA GLU A 37 -15.55 1.92 -6.07
C GLU A 37 -14.61 3.01 -5.52
N PRO A 38 -14.15 3.97 -6.35
CA PRO A 38 -13.38 5.11 -5.88
C PRO A 38 -14.20 5.89 -4.85
N ALA A 39 -13.56 6.22 -3.72
CA ALA A 39 -14.19 6.78 -2.53
C ALA A 39 -15.13 7.95 -2.89
N ARG A 40 -16.44 7.76 -2.64
CA ARG A 40 -17.39 8.88 -2.51
C ARG A 40 -16.89 9.76 -1.37
N GLU A 41 -16.52 11.00 -1.68
CA GLU A 41 -16.11 12.00 -0.70
C GLU A 41 -17.34 12.48 0.09
N THR A 42 -17.79 11.64 1.03
CA THR A 42 -18.70 12.06 2.09
C THR A 42 -17.87 12.76 3.16
N THR A 43 -18.14 14.04 3.36
CA THR A 43 -17.59 14.87 4.44
C THR A 43 -17.77 14.17 5.80
N GLN A 44 -16.68 13.62 6.34
CA GLN A 44 -16.62 13.08 7.71
C GLN A 44 -15.98 14.12 8.64
N PRO A 45 -16.51 14.32 9.86
CA PRO A 45 -15.91 15.24 10.83
C PRO A 45 -14.63 14.62 11.44
N ASN A 46 -13.61 15.46 11.58
CA ASN A 46 -12.29 15.19 12.15
C ASN A 46 -12.31 14.19 13.32
N LYS A 47 -11.79 12.98 13.09
CA LYS A 47 -11.20 12.15 14.15
C LYS A 47 -9.70 12.07 13.93
N ARG A 48 -8.97 12.67 14.87
CA ARG A 48 -7.52 12.82 14.91
C ARG A 48 -6.87 11.43 14.79
N GLN A 49 -5.89 11.34 13.91
CA GLN A 49 -5.05 10.18 13.66
C GLN A 49 -4.29 9.80 14.94
N LYS A 50 -4.51 8.58 15.45
CA LYS A 50 -3.65 7.96 16.44
C LYS A 50 -2.53 7.24 15.68
N LEU A 51 -1.49 8.00 15.34
CA LEU A 51 -0.22 7.47 14.87
C LEU A 51 0.65 7.27 16.12
N ASP A 52 0.66 6.05 16.67
CA ASP A 52 1.83 5.58 17.41
C ASP A 52 1.79 4.05 17.53
N GLN A 53 2.45 3.37 16.60
CA GLN A 53 2.87 1.98 16.78
C GLN A 53 4.01 1.67 15.78
N LEU A 54 5.24 2.01 16.17
CA LEU A 54 6.43 1.34 15.66
C LEU A 54 6.79 0.22 16.65
N PRO A 55 7.01 -1.04 16.22
CA PRO A 55 7.66 -2.02 17.07
C PRO A 55 9.18 -1.75 17.02
N VAL A 56 9.71 -1.08 18.03
CA VAL A 56 11.16 -1.01 18.26
C VAL A 56 11.64 -2.33 18.85
N ALA A 57 11.79 -3.33 17.97
CA ALA A 57 12.66 -4.46 18.22
C ALA A 57 14.10 -4.02 17.93
N ASN A 58 14.81 -3.55 18.95
CA ASN A 58 16.26 -3.62 19.05
C ASN A 58 16.58 -4.23 20.41
N LEU A 59 16.53 -5.55 20.43
CA LEU A 59 17.21 -6.40 21.40
C LEU A 59 18.72 -6.20 21.19
N ASP A 60 19.39 -5.55 22.13
CA ASP A 60 20.79 -5.84 22.46
C ASP A 60 21.10 -5.24 23.84
N ALA A 61 21.06 -6.08 24.86
CA ALA A 61 21.53 -5.80 26.21
C ALA A 61 21.85 -7.14 26.87
N ASP A 62 22.85 -7.84 26.34
CA ASP A 62 23.56 -8.88 27.08
C ASP A 62 24.43 -8.17 28.15
N ASP A 63 23.91 -8.11 29.38
CA ASP A 63 24.73 -7.87 30.58
C ASP A 63 24.82 -9.20 31.34
N PRO A 64 25.87 -10.00 31.11
CA PRO A 64 26.05 -11.27 31.82
C PRO A 64 26.40 -10.99 33.28
N ILE A 65 25.52 -11.50 34.15
CA ILE A 65 25.68 -11.58 35.60
C ILE A 65 27.01 -12.26 35.94
N ASP A 66 27.77 -11.54 36.76
CA ASP A 66 28.98 -11.94 37.47
C ASP A 66 28.62 -13.04 38.50
N GLU A 67 29.01 -14.29 38.23
CA GLU A 67 29.15 -15.33 39.26
C GLU A 67 30.63 -15.68 39.41
N ASP A 68 31.16 -15.14 40.50
CA ASP A 68 32.35 -15.48 41.25
C ASP A 68 32.59 -17.00 41.37
N ASP A 69 33.69 -17.49 40.79
CA ASP A 69 34.33 -18.74 41.21
C ASP A 69 35.82 -18.49 41.50
N SER A 70 36.09 -18.30 42.79
CA SER A 70 37.41 -18.07 43.36
C SER A 70 38.25 -19.36 43.44
N SER A 71 39.18 -19.50 42.49
CA SER A 71 40.60 -19.93 42.60
C SER A 71 41.04 -21.27 43.22
N SER A 72 42.04 -21.87 42.51
CA SER A 72 43.25 -22.61 42.97
C SER A 72 43.24 -24.12 42.62
N GLU A 73 44.14 -24.74 41.84
CA GLU A 73 45.42 -24.42 41.16
C GLU A 73 45.64 -25.45 40.03
N SER A 74 46.30 -25.06 38.92
CA SER A 74 47.37 -25.83 38.23
C SER A 74 47.55 -25.41 36.74
N ASP A 75 48.78 -25.02 36.39
CA ASP A 75 49.40 -24.72 35.08
C ASP A 75 48.93 -23.48 34.29
N GLU A 76 49.62 -22.37 34.56
CA GLU A 76 49.32 -20.99 34.18
C GLU A 76 49.93 -20.50 32.85
N ASP A 77 50.60 -21.34 32.07
CA ASP A 77 51.33 -20.90 30.85
C ASP A 77 50.72 -21.42 29.52
N ASP A 78 50.14 -22.62 29.49
CA ASP A 78 49.66 -23.24 28.24
C ASP A 78 48.25 -22.79 27.80
N THR A 79 47.38 -22.36 28.73
CA THR A 79 45.99 -21.97 28.44
C THR A 79 45.86 -20.54 27.90
N ALA A 80 46.70 -19.62 28.36
CA ALA A 80 46.72 -18.23 27.92
C ALA A 80 47.17 -18.09 26.45
N ALA A 81 48.15 -18.90 26.03
CA ALA A 81 48.62 -18.93 24.65
C ALA A 81 47.53 -19.37 23.65
N LEU A 82 46.74 -20.39 24.02
CA LEU A 82 45.67 -20.93 23.18
C LEU A 82 44.52 -19.93 22.96
N LEU A 83 44.13 -19.18 24.00
CA LEU A 83 43.07 -18.17 23.90
C LEU A 83 43.49 -16.96 23.04
N ALA A 84 44.76 -16.54 23.13
CA ALA A 84 45.29 -15.48 22.28
C ALA A 84 45.31 -15.89 20.78
N GLU A 85 45.64 -17.14 20.49
CA GLU A 85 45.62 -17.67 19.12
C GLU A 85 44.19 -17.77 18.56
N LEU A 86 43.21 -18.22 19.36
CA LEU A 86 41.80 -18.23 18.97
C LEU A 86 41.25 -16.82 18.70
N GLN A 87 41.62 -15.85 19.53
CA GLN A 87 41.22 -14.46 19.32
C GLN A 87 41.82 -13.88 18.03
N LYS A 88 43.06 -14.24 17.71
CA LYS A 88 43.72 -13.87 16.45
C LYS A 88 43.00 -14.46 15.24
N ILE A 89 42.67 -15.76 15.28
CA ILE A 89 41.92 -16.45 14.22
C ILE A 89 40.51 -15.85 14.05
N LYS A 90 39.83 -15.53 15.15
CA LYS A 90 38.48 -14.94 15.12
C LYS A 90 38.51 -13.53 14.52
N LYS A 91 39.51 -12.72 14.86
CA LYS A 91 39.68 -11.37 14.32
C LYS A 91 40.03 -11.38 12.83
N GLU A 92 40.88 -12.32 12.40
CA GLU A 92 41.24 -12.50 10.99
C GLU A 92 40.03 -12.92 10.16
N ARG A 93 39.25 -13.91 10.62
CA ARG A 93 38.02 -14.33 9.94
C ARG A 93 36.96 -13.24 9.89
N ALA A 94 36.82 -12.43 10.94
CA ALA A 94 35.88 -11.33 10.96
C ALA A 94 36.25 -10.22 9.95
N ALA A 95 37.55 -9.93 9.80
CA ALA A 95 38.04 -8.95 8.84
C ALA A 95 37.85 -9.42 7.38
N ASP A 96 38.12 -10.69 7.10
CA ASP A 96 37.94 -11.26 5.76
C ASP A 96 36.46 -11.31 5.35
N LEU A 97 35.56 -11.64 6.29
CA LEU A 97 34.12 -11.64 6.02
C LEU A 97 33.60 -10.23 5.75
N ALA A 98 34.04 -9.24 6.53
CA ALA A 98 33.66 -7.84 6.33
C ALA A 98 34.14 -7.30 4.97
N LYS A 99 35.35 -7.68 4.53
CA LYS A 99 35.88 -7.28 3.22
C LYS A 99 35.08 -7.91 2.08
N LYS A 100 34.73 -9.20 2.20
CA LYS A 100 33.94 -9.92 1.19
C LYS A 100 32.51 -9.42 1.08
N GLU A 101 31.89 -9.02 2.19
CA GLU A 101 30.54 -8.44 2.19
C GLU A 101 30.49 -7.07 1.49
N LEU A 102 31.51 -6.24 1.71
CA LEU A 102 31.62 -4.94 1.06
C LEU A 102 31.82 -5.05 -0.45
N GLU A 103 32.64 -6.01 -0.91
CA GLU A 103 32.83 -6.28 -2.34
C GLU A 103 31.54 -6.80 -3.00
N LYS A 104 30.85 -7.75 -2.35
CA LYS A 104 29.57 -8.28 -2.84
C LYS A 104 28.51 -7.18 -2.98
N ARG A 105 28.43 -6.26 -2.02
CA ARG A 105 27.48 -5.14 -2.04
C ARG A 105 27.75 -4.19 -3.22
N GLN A 106 29.00 -3.92 -3.54
CA GLN A 106 29.36 -3.07 -4.69
C GLN A 106 28.98 -3.72 -6.02
N GLU A 107 29.19 -5.03 -6.15
CA GLU A 107 28.82 -5.76 -7.37
C GLU A 107 27.30 -5.84 -7.54
N GLU A 108 26.54 -6.08 -6.47
CA GLU A 108 25.08 -6.03 -6.47
C GLU A 108 24.54 -4.65 -6.87
N GLU A 109 25.16 -3.56 -6.40
CA GLU A 109 24.80 -2.19 -6.82
C GLU A 109 25.14 -1.91 -8.28
N ARG A 110 26.27 -2.42 -8.78
CA ARG A 110 26.67 -2.27 -10.19
C ARG A 110 25.68 -2.94 -11.13
N ILE A 111 25.29 -4.18 -10.82
CA ILE A 111 24.31 -4.94 -11.60
C ILE A 111 22.94 -4.26 -11.54
N ARG A 112 22.55 -3.72 -10.38
CA ARG A 112 21.30 -2.98 -10.23
C ARG A 112 21.27 -1.74 -11.13
N MET A 113 22.36 -0.97 -11.18
CA MET A 113 22.45 0.20 -12.06
C MET A 113 22.41 -0.20 -13.54
N GLU A 114 23.14 -1.25 -13.93
CA GLU A 114 23.15 -1.75 -15.32
C GLU A 114 21.77 -2.24 -15.78
N ASN A 115 21.02 -2.93 -14.92
CA ASN A 115 19.65 -3.36 -15.21
C ASN A 115 18.65 -2.19 -15.30
N ILE A 116 18.78 -1.16 -14.45
CA ILE A 116 17.94 0.04 -14.54
C ILE A 116 18.21 0.79 -15.84
N LEU A 117 19.48 0.86 -16.26
CA LEU A 117 19.88 1.60 -17.45
C LEU A 117 19.50 0.85 -18.74
N SER A 118 19.66 -0.47 -18.77
CA SER A 118 19.37 -1.30 -19.94
C SER A 118 17.90 -1.72 -20.06
N GLY A 119 17.14 -1.73 -18.96
CA GLY A 119 15.74 -2.15 -18.93
C GLY A 119 14.73 -1.15 -19.48
N ASN A 120 15.14 0.11 -19.75
CA ASN A 120 14.24 1.15 -20.24
C ASN A 120 14.44 1.45 -21.75
N PRO A 121 13.56 0.91 -22.62
CA PRO A 121 13.68 1.10 -24.06
C PRO A 121 13.51 2.56 -24.53
N LEU A 122 12.90 3.44 -23.73
CA LEU A 122 12.76 4.88 -24.04
C LEU A 122 14.11 5.62 -23.93
N LEU A 123 14.99 5.21 -23.01
CA LEU A 123 16.33 5.79 -22.86
C LEU A 123 17.25 5.39 -24.02
N ASN A 124 17.11 4.18 -24.56
CA ASN A 124 17.88 3.73 -25.72
C ASN A 124 17.45 4.43 -27.02
N TYR A 125 16.15 4.76 -27.14
CA TYR A 125 15.64 5.56 -28.25
C TYR A 125 16.10 7.02 -28.17
N SER A 126 16.18 7.62 -26.97
CA SER A 126 16.64 9.00 -26.85
C SER A 126 18.13 9.18 -27.21
N ALA A 127 18.97 8.19 -26.91
CA ALA A 127 20.38 8.20 -27.29
C ALA A 127 20.60 8.11 -28.82
N THR A 128 19.72 7.40 -29.54
CA THR A 128 19.81 7.20 -30.99
C THR A 128 18.99 8.21 -31.83
N ALA A 129 17.98 8.85 -31.24
CA ALA A 129 17.06 9.78 -31.92
C ALA A 129 17.54 11.24 -31.97
N THR A 130 18.76 11.56 -31.55
CA THR A 130 19.32 12.94 -31.56
C THR A 130 19.59 13.52 -32.96
N ARG A 131 19.11 12.90 -34.05
CA ARG A 131 19.33 13.36 -35.45
C ARG A 131 18.07 13.66 -36.27
N SER A 132 16.87 13.64 -35.69
CA SER A 132 15.67 14.17 -36.36
C SER A 132 15.17 15.39 -35.60
N ASP A 133 15.24 16.53 -36.28
CA ASP A 133 14.78 17.86 -35.86
C ASP A 133 13.29 17.78 -35.42
N MET A 134 13.04 17.52 -34.14
CA MET A 134 11.71 17.50 -33.51
C MET A 134 11.16 18.92 -33.34
N LYS A 135 11.11 19.70 -34.42
CA LYS A 135 10.35 20.95 -34.44
C LYS A 135 8.88 20.59 -34.31
N VAL A 136 8.34 20.84 -33.12
CA VAL A 136 6.91 20.69 -32.82
C VAL A 136 6.14 21.60 -33.77
N ARG A 137 5.48 21.01 -34.77
CA ARG A 137 4.61 21.72 -35.71
C ARG A 137 3.40 22.27 -34.96
N ARG A 138 2.93 23.45 -35.39
CA ARG A 138 1.71 24.07 -34.85
C ARG A 138 0.54 23.10 -35.01
N ARG A 139 -0.17 22.85 -33.91
CA ARG A 139 -1.29 21.89 -33.86
C ARG A 139 -2.53 22.52 -34.49
N TRP A 140 -3.39 21.72 -35.11
CA TRP A 140 -4.64 22.20 -35.71
C TRP A 140 -5.56 22.91 -34.69
N ASP A 141 -5.49 22.49 -33.44
CA ASP A 141 -6.21 23.10 -32.34
C ASP A 141 -5.66 24.46 -31.90
N ASP A 142 -4.42 24.82 -32.23
CA ASP A 142 -3.68 25.91 -31.57
C ASP A 142 -4.36 27.29 -31.67
N ASP A 143 -5.19 27.52 -32.70
CA ASP A 143 -5.93 28.77 -32.93
C ASP A 143 -7.34 28.82 -32.27
N VAL A 144 -7.73 27.78 -31.52
CA VAL A 144 -9.04 27.77 -30.85
C VAL A 144 -8.98 28.62 -29.57
N VAL A 145 -9.81 29.66 -29.53
CA VAL A 145 -9.86 30.66 -28.44
C VAL A 145 -10.32 30.12 -27.07
N PHE A 146 -11.03 28.97 -27.04
CA PHE A 146 -11.45 28.31 -25.80
C PHE A 146 -10.74 26.97 -25.63
N LYS A 147 -10.03 26.80 -24.52
CA LYS A 147 -9.29 25.58 -24.18
C LYS A 147 -9.87 24.93 -22.93
N ASN A 148 -10.09 23.62 -23.00
CA ASN A 148 -10.23 22.75 -21.83
C ASN A 148 -11.29 23.21 -20.79
N CYS A 149 -12.40 23.81 -21.23
CA CYS A 149 -13.42 24.40 -20.34
C CYS A 149 -14.05 23.39 -19.36
N ALA A 150 -14.08 22.10 -19.69
CA ALA A 150 -14.64 21.04 -18.84
C ALA A 150 -13.57 20.15 -18.16
N ARG A 151 -12.28 20.52 -18.20
CA ARG A 151 -11.19 19.64 -17.73
C ARG A 151 -11.29 19.27 -16.25
N SER A 152 -11.85 20.16 -15.44
CA SER A 152 -11.99 19.99 -13.99
C SER A 152 -13.43 19.86 -13.53
N GLU A 153 -14.42 19.72 -14.43
CA GLU A 153 -15.78 19.46 -14.00
C GLU A 153 -15.83 18.06 -13.38
N PRO A 154 -16.13 17.94 -12.07
CA PRO A 154 -16.34 16.62 -11.49
C PRO A 154 -17.55 15.99 -12.17
N ASN A 155 -17.43 14.71 -12.52
CA ASN A 155 -18.56 13.96 -13.07
C ASN A 155 -19.73 14.08 -12.08
N LYS A 156 -20.84 14.68 -12.52
CA LYS A 156 -22.05 14.92 -11.70
C LYS A 156 -22.82 13.62 -11.41
N SER A 157 -22.13 12.48 -11.37
CA SER A 157 -22.70 11.14 -11.19
C SER A 157 -23.05 10.83 -9.72
N HIS A 158 -23.08 11.82 -8.84
CA HIS A 158 -23.68 11.62 -7.53
C HIS A 158 -25.19 11.45 -7.73
N GLU A 159 -25.65 10.22 -7.52
CA GLU A 159 -27.07 9.89 -7.45
C GLU A 159 -27.68 10.55 -6.20
N ILE A 160 -28.00 11.83 -6.33
CA ILE A 160 -28.68 12.60 -5.29
C ILE A 160 -30.17 12.40 -5.49
N PHE A 161 -30.81 11.70 -4.55
CA PHE A 161 -32.26 11.63 -4.51
C PHE A 161 -32.82 12.90 -3.86
N ILE A 162 -33.72 13.57 -4.57
CA ILE A 162 -34.46 14.74 -4.05
C ILE A 162 -35.93 14.33 -3.95
N ASN A 163 -36.49 14.44 -2.74
CA ASN A 163 -37.92 14.23 -2.51
C ASN A 163 -38.74 15.47 -2.95
N ASP A 164 -38.69 15.79 -4.24
CA ASP A 164 -39.38 16.90 -4.88
C ASP A 164 -39.65 16.54 -6.35
N SER A 165 -40.90 16.67 -6.79
CA SER A 165 -41.32 16.29 -8.14
C SER A 165 -40.86 17.25 -9.23
N LEU A 166 -40.50 18.49 -8.92
CA LEU A 166 -40.09 19.51 -9.90
C LEU A 166 -38.57 19.70 -9.94
N ARG A 167 -37.89 19.50 -8.81
CA ARG A 167 -36.43 19.68 -8.72
C ARG A 167 -35.63 18.40 -8.88
N SER A 168 -36.29 17.25 -8.89
CA SER A 168 -35.64 15.97 -9.12
C SER A 168 -34.92 15.94 -10.48
N GLU A 169 -33.77 15.27 -10.51
CA GLU A 169 -33.02 14.94 -11.73
C GLU A 169 -33.91 14.32 -12.81
N PHE A 170 -34.92 13.54 -12.39
CA PHE A 170 -35.91 12.97 -13.29
C PHE A 170 -36.72 14.06 -14.01
N HIS A 171 -37.26 15.02 -13.26
CA HIS A 171 -38.10 16.07 -13.83
C HIS A 171 -37.28 17.03 -14.70
N ARG A 172 -36.05 17.37 -14.28
CA ARG A 172 -35.14 18.17 -15.10
C ARG A 172 -34.87 17.51 -16.45
N LYS A 173 -34.51 16.23 -16.46
CA LYS A 173 -34.30 15.45 -17.70
C LYS A 173 -35.57 15.28 -18.52
N PHE A 174 -36.72 15.13 -17.87
CA PHE A 174 -38.01 15.03 -18.54
C PHE A 174 -38.35 16.34 -19.27
N MET A 175 -38.20 17.48 -18.61
CA MET A 175 -38.44 18.79 -19.22
C MET A 175 -37.47 19.05 -20.37
N GLU A 176 -36.16 18.80 -20.17
CA GLU A 176 -35.15 18.93 -21.24
C GLU A 176 -35.45 18.05 -22.46
N LYS A 177 -36.04 16.87 -22.26
CA LYS A 177 -36.36 15.92 -23.34
C LYS A 177 -37.62 16.27 -24.12
N TYR A 178 -38.67 16.72 -23.41
CA TYR A 178 -40.02 16.88 -24.00
C TYR A 178 -40.42 18.34 -24.24
N VAL A 179 -39.66 19.29 -23.70
CA VAL A 179 -39.86 20.72 -23.90
C VAL A 179 -38.58 21.28 -24.52
N LYS A 180 -38.69 21.90 -25.70
CA LYS A 180 -37.57 22.43 -26.48
C LYS A 180 -37.61 23.95 -26.54
#